data_AF-A0AA43F5K9-F1
#
_entry.id   AF-A0AA43F5K9-F1
#
_cell.length_a   1.000
_cell.length_b   1.000
_cell.length_c   1.000
_cell.angle_alpha   90.00
_cell.angle_beta   90.00
_cell.angle_gamma   90.00
#
_symmetry.space_group_name_H-M   'P 1'
#
loop_
_entity.id
_entity.type
_entity.pdbx_description
1 polymer ?
#
loop_
_entity_poly.entity_id
_entity_poly.type
_entity_poly.pdbx_seq_one_letter_code
_entity_poly.pdbx_strand_id
1 'polypeptide(L)'
;MLKHGIALVAALLAGAAHAQVQVQDPWVRGMVETQKATGAFMRLTSPNAARLVGVSSPVAGVVEIHQTKMEGGVMRMRPVQAVELPA
;
A
#
# COMPACT_ATOMS: atom_id res chain seq x y z
N MET A 1 30.40 33.32 -9.74
CA MET A 1 30.19 31.94 -10.24
C MET A 1 29.89 30.91 -9.15
N LEU A 2 30.30 31.11 -7.90
CA LEU A 2 30.12 30.15 -6.78
C LEU A 2 28.64 29.91 -6.35
N LYS A 3 27.75 30.87 -6.59
CA LYS A 3 26.33 30.83 -6.18
C LYS A 3 25.49 29.80 -6.95
N HIS A 4 25.81 29.59 -8.24
CA HIS A 4 25.08 28.65 -9.11
C HIS A 4 25.49 27.19 -8.86
N GLY A 5 26.72 26.96 -8.38
CA GLY A 5 27.20 25.62 -8.01
C GLY A 5 26.49 25.04 -6.79
N ILE A 6 26.17 25.90 -5.81
CA ILE A 6 25.42 25.50 -4.60
C ILE A 6 23.98 25.11 -4.95
N ALA A 7 23.33 25.85 -5.85
CA ALA A 7 21.97 25.55 -6.28
C ALA A 7 21.86 24.21 -7.04
N LEU A 8 22.87 23.86 -7.85
CA LEU A 8 22.89 22.61 -8.62
C LEU A 8 23.09 21.38 -7.73
N VAL A 9 23.90 21.49 -6.67
CA VAL A 9 24.12 20.42 -5.69
C VAL A 9 22.86 20.17 -4.85
N ALA A 10 22.15 21.22 -4.44
CA ALA A 10 20.90 21.08 -3.69
C ALA A 10 19.79 20.38 -4.51
N ALA A 11 19.72 20.64 -5.82
CA ALA A 11 18.76 19.99 -6.71
C ALA A 11 19.03 18.49 -6.91
N LEU A 12 20.29 18.05 -6.86
CA LEU A 12 20.66 16.64 -6.98
C LEU A 12 20.32 15.81 -5.73
N LEU A 13 20.30 16.45 -4.54
CA LEU A 13 19.93 15.78 -3.28
C LEU A 13 18.42 15.65 -3.08
N ALA A 14 17.61 16.44 -3.78
CA ALA A 14 16.14 16.37 -3.70
C ALA A 14 15.54 15.17 -4.46
N GLY A 15 16.32 14.46 -5.29
CA GLY A 15 15.85 13.40 -6.18
C GLY A 15 15.68 12.02 -5.54
N ALA A 16 16.12 11.81 -4.30
CA ALA A 16 16.05 10.51 -3.61
C ALA A 16 14.90 10.45 -2.59
N ALA A 17 13.72 10.90 -2.97
CA ALA A 17 12.50 10.51 -2.25
C ALA A 17 12.19 9.04 -2.59
N HIS A 18 12.93 8.11 -1.98
CA HIS A 18 12.56 6.71 -2.02
C HIS A 18 11.15 6.57 -1.46
N ALA A 19 10.25 5.92 -2.20
CA ALA A 19 8.93 5.59 -1.69
C ALA A 19 9.11 4.89 -0.35
N GLN A 20 8.65 5.53 0.72
CA GLN A 20 8.82 5.01 2.08
C GLN A 20 8.07 3.67 2.25
N VAL A 21 7.17 3.32 1.33
CA VAL A 21 6.45 2.04 1.34
C VAL A 21 6.75 1.31 0.04
N GLN A 22 7.25 0.08 0.13
CA GLN A 22 7.44 -0.82 -1.00
C GLN A 22 6.24 -1.74 -1.13
N VAL A 23 5.73 -1.88 -2.36
CA VAL A 23 4.70 -2.85 -2.74
C VAL A 23 5.38 -3.97 -3.51
N GLN A 24 5.27 -5.20 -3.02
CA GLN A 24 5.92 -6.36 -3.59
C GLN A 24 4.89 -7.42 -3.95
N ASP A 25 5.16 -8.14 -5.05
CA ASP A 25 4.37 -9.27 -5.54
C ASP A 25 2.85 -8.99 -5.67
N PRO A 26 2.42 -7.86 -6.28
CA PRO A 26 1.01 -7.56 -6.42
C PRO A 26 0.32 -8.48 -7.43
N TRP A 27 -0.81 -9.08 -7.04
CA TRP A 27 -1.66 -9.88 -7.92
C TRP A 27 -3.11 -9.79 -7.53
N VAL A 28 -4.00 -10.13 -8.47
CA VAL A 28 -5.45 -10.15 -8.27
C VAL A 28 -5.95 -11.54 -8.58
N ARG A 29 -6.81 -12.09 -7.71
CA ARG A 29 -7.46 -13.37 -7.97
C ARG A 29 -8.46 -13.21 -9.13
N GLY A 30 -8.41 -14.14 -10.08
CA GLY A 30 -9.41 -14.19 -11.15
C GLY A 30 -10.83 -14.30 -10.61
N MET A 31 -11.76 -13.57 -11.24
CA MET A 31 -13.18 -13.62 -10.92
C MET A 31 -13.82 -14.78 -11.69
N VAL A 32 -14.67 -15.56 -11.03
CA VAL A 32 -15.57 -16.50 -11.73
C VAL A 32 -16.86 -15.78 -12.08
N GLU A 33 -17.52 -16.17 -13.18
CA GLU A 33 -18.61 -15.41 -13.83
C GLU A 33 -19.75 -14.97 -12.89
N THR A 34 -20.03 -15.74 -11.83
CA THR A 34 -21.12 -15.45 -10.88
C THR A 34 -20.71 -14.56 -9.70
N GLN A 35 -19.42 -14.28 -9.50
CA GLN A 35 -18.93 -13.46 -8.39
C GLN A 35 -18.86 -11.98 -8.80
N LYS A 36 -19.17 -11.08 -7.85
CA LYS A 36 -19.08 -9.62 -8.03
C LYS A 36 -17.91 -8.98 -7.28
N ALA A 37 -17.17 -9.77 -6.52
CA ALA A 37 -16.05 -9.33 -5.71
C ALA A 37 -14.85 -10.27 -5.92
N THR A 38 -13.65 -9.72 -5.86
CA THR A 38 -12.40 -10.48 -5.84
C THR A 38 -11.40 -9.86 -4.86
N GLY A 39 -10.29 -10.53 -4.63
CA GLY A 39 -9.20 -10.07 -3.76
C GLY A 39 -7.98 -9.62 -4.55
N ALA A 40 -7.41 -8.48 -4.15
CA ALA A 40 -6.07 -8.06 -4.52
C ALA A 40 -5.12 -8.37 -3.36
N PHE A 41 -3.95 -8.90 -3.69
CA PHE A 41 -2.95 -9.36 -2.72
C PHE A 41 -1.61 -8.75 -3.09
N MET A 42 -0.88 -8.30 -2.07
CA MET A 42 0.45 -7.72 -2.19
C MET A 42 1.11 -7.71 -0.82
N ARG A 43 2.42 -7.52 -0.80
CA ARG A 43 3.19 -7.32 0.44
C ARG A 43 3.62 -5.86 0.53
N LEU A 44 3.18 -5.19 1.59
CA LEU A 44 3.57 -3.81 1.91
C LEU A 44 4.65 -3.84 2.98
N THR A 45 5.75 -3.12 2.75
CA THR A 45 6.85 -2.97 3.72
C THR A 45 7.29 -1.52 3.78
N SER A 46 7.65 -1.03 4.96
CA SER A 46 8.11 0.34 5.15
C SER A 46 9.24 0.35 6.19
N PRO A 47 10.32 1.14 6.02
CA PRO A 47 11.37 1.27 7.01
C PRO A 47 10.95 2.17 8.19
N ASN A 48 9.78 2.80 8.11
CA ASN A 48 9.21 3.65 9.16
C ASN A 48 7.78 3.18 9.44
N ALA A 49 7.26 3.52 10.62
CA ALA A 49 5.84 3.30 10.91
C ALA A 49 4.98 4.03 9.86
N ALA A 50 4.07 3.29 9.23
CA ALA A 50 3.18 3.80 8.19
C ALA A 50 1.77 3.25 8.38
N ARG A 51 0.80 3.80 7.64
CA ARG A 51 -0.60 3.37 7.72
C ARG A 51 -1.21 3.30 6.33
N LEU A 52 -1.71 2.13 5.95
CA LEU A 52 -2.56 1.97 4.77
C LEU A 52 -3.95 2.49 5.11
N VAL A 53 -4.34 3.64 4.55
CA VAL A 53 -5.61 4.33 4.85
C VAL A 53 -6.68 4.18 3.77
N GLY A 54 -6.35 3.56 2.64
CA GLY A 54 -7.28 3.42 1.53
C GLY A 54 -6.64 2.77 0.32
N VAL A 55 -7.49 2.31 -0.59
CA VAL A 55 -7.11 1.74 -1.89
C VAL A 55 -8.14 2.20 -2.91
N SER A 56 -7.72 2.46 -4.13
CA SER A 56 -8.60 2.81 -5.25
C SER A 56 -8.25 1.98 -6.47
N SER A 57 -9.22 1.66 -7.31
CA SER A 57 -9.01 0.94 -8.56
C SER A 57 -9.94 1.48 -9.65
N PRO A 58 -9.44 1.73 -10.88
CA PRO A 58 -10.29 2.17 -11.98
C PRO A 58 -11.25 1.08 -12.48
N VAL A 59 -10.99 -0.19 -12.13
CA VAL A 59 -11.78 -1.35 -12.58
C VAL A 59 -12.73 -1.90 -11.51
N ALA A 60 -12.77 -1.30 -10.32
CA ALA A 60 -13.67 -1.69 -9.24
C ALA A 60 -14.46 -0.48 -8.73
N GLY A 61 -15.79 -0.57 -8.72
CA GLY A 61 -16.66 0.50 -8.23
C GLY A 61 -16.54 0.75 -6.72
N VAL A 62 -16.14 -0.27 -5.95
CA VAL A 62 -15.91 -0.21 -4.51
C VAL A 62 -14.64 -1.00 -4.20
N VAL A 63 -13.79 -0.47 -3.32
CA VAL A 63 -12.62 -1.18 -2.78
C VAL A 63 -12.64 -1.06 -1.26
N GLU A 64 -12.44 -2.18 -0.57
CA GLU A 64 -12.40 -2.26 0.89
C GLU A 64 -11.11 -2.95 1.34
N ILE A 65 -10.57 -2.54 2.49
CA ILE A 65 -9.46 -3.22 3.14
C ILE A 65 -10.04 -4.19 4.17
N HIS A 66 -9.64 -5.46 4.09
CA HIS A 66 -10.11 -6.50 5.00
C HIS A 66 -8.93 -7.05 5.81
N GLN A 67 -9.11 -7.15 7.13
CA GLN A 67 -8.13 -7.77 8.02
C GLN A 67 -8.62 -9.13 8.48
N THR A 68 -7.72 -10.12 8.45
CA THR A 68 -7.98 -11.45 8.99
C THR A 68 -7.29 -11.60 10.35
N LYS A 69 -8.04 -11.95 11.39
CA LYS A 69 -7.53 -12.13 12.76
C LYS A 69 -8.16 -13.34 13.44
N MET A 70 -7.41 -13.99 14.32
CA MET A 70 -7.93 -15.01 15.23
C MET A 70 -8.77 -14.38 16.34
N GLU A 71 -10.02 -14.79 16.45
CA GLU A 71 -10.96 -14.33 17.47
C GLU A 71 -11.68 -15.53 18.06
N GLY A 72 -11.37 -15.85 19.33
CA GLY A 72 -11.97 -16.98 20.04
C GLY A 72 -11.71 -18.32 19.37
N GLY A 73 -10.51 -18.52 18.82
CA GLY A 73 -10.14 -19.76 18.13
C GLY A 73 -10.59 -19.85 16.67
N VAL A 74 -11.22 -18.80 16.11
CA VAL A 74 -11.71 -18.78 14.72
C VAL A 74 -11.05 -17.64 13.94
N MET A 75 -10.58 -17.94 12.73
CA MET A 75 -10.14 -16.92 11.78
C MET A 75 -11.33 -16.13 11.26
N ARG A 76 -11.33 -14.81 11.49
CA ARG A 76 -12.36 -13.90 11.01
C ARG A 76 -11.77 -12.83 10.11
N MET A 77 -12.40 -12.61 8.97
CA MET A 77 -12.09 -11.53 8.05
C MET A 77 -13.14 -10.42 8.22
N ARG A 78 -12.70 -9.18 8.42
CA ARG A 78 -13.59 -8.02 8.61
C ARG A 78 -13.06 -6.78 7.89
N PRO A 79 -13.95 -5.92 7.37
CA PRO A 79 -13.53 -4.65 6.79
C PRO A 79 -12.92 -3.74 7.87
N VAL A 80 -11.88 -3.00 7.50
CA VAL A 80 -11.18 -2.04 8.35
C VAL A 80 -10.98 -0.73 7.59
N GLN A 81 -10.96 0.38 8.33
CA GLN A 81 -10.70 1.70 7.75
C GLN A 81 -9.22 1.91 7.42
N ALA A 82 -8.33 1.22 8.14
CA ALA A 82 -6.90 1.31 7.94
C ALA A 82 -6.17 0.06 8.46
N VAL A 83 -4.95 -0.15 7.97
CA VAL A 83 -3.99 -1.15 8.48
C VAL A 83 -2.69 -0.44 8.82
N GLU A 84 -2.23 -0.61 10.06
CA GLU A 84 -0.91 -0.14 10.48
C GLU A 84 0.19 -1.03 9.89
N LEU A 85 1.25 -0.40 9.39
CA LEU A 85 2.47 -1.03 8.91
C LEU A 85 3.57 -0.71 9.92
N PRO A 86 4.02 -1.67 10.73
CA PRO A 86 5.17 -1.46 11.61
C PRO A 86 6.45 -1.23 10.79
N ALA A 87 7.43 -0.57 11.42
CA ALA A 87 8.78 -0.42 10.88
C ALA A 87 9.55 -1.75 10.89
#